data_AF-A0A3A8KZ34-F1
#
_entry.id   AF-A0A3A8KZ34-F1
#
_cell.length_a   1.000
_cell.length_b   1.000
_cell.length_c   1.000
_cell.angle_alpha   90.00
_cell.angle_beta   90.00
_cell.angle_gamma   90.00
#
_symmetry.space_group_name_H-M   'P 1'
#
loop_
_entity.id
_entity.type
_entity.pdbx_description
1 polymer ?
#
loop_
_entity_poly.entity_id
_entity_poly.type
_entity_poly.pdbx_seq_one_letter_code
_entity_poly.pdbx_strand_id
1 'polypeptide(L)'
;MPDGSTPNNNSWNRERVDLVKRTICPRGISEDEFLLFMEQCTRSGLDPLLKEAFCVARRQNIGNRERPNWVTKYEFQPSEAGMLARAERFPDFKGIQASAVFAEDEIVVDQGKGEVVHRFNPAKRKGALVGAWSRVVRDGKLPVVMWLDFAGYVQQTPLWAKIPTTMIEKCARVAALRKAYPEAFGGLYVREELPAEEYAEEPVVAVTVETTARTVAAAPSVGTPALPEKTATREAAEVAAVGMNLDRQEEPVAAELRAEHEPVAGQHAAPALTAVVAFGPHKGKTATVLSDDELSETIDLAHEKLLEQPRARWAKAMRENLTALEAEAEVRCRQAPREPGAES
;
A
#
# COMPACT_ATOMS: atom_id res chain seq x y z
N MET A 1 -20.31 -18.13 -44.41
CA MET A 1 -20.14 -17.52 -43.07
C MET A 1 -19.63 -18.60 -42.14
N PRO A 2 -18.40 -18.54 -41.62
CA PRO A 2 -18.02 -19.37 -40.48
C PRO A 2 -18.76 -18.88 -39.24
N ASP A 3 -19.28 -19.80 -38.45
CA ASP A 3 -19.86 -19.53 -37.14
C ASP A 3 -18.75 -18.99 -36.21
N GLY A 4 -18.97 -17.77 -35.69
CA GLY A 4 -18.03 -17.04 -34.86
C GLY A 4 -18.14 -17.33 -33.37
N SER A 5 -18.71 -18.48 -32.98
CA SER A 5 -18.76 -18.93 -31.59
C SER A 5 -17.37 -19.34 -31.08
N THR A 6 -16.54 -18.35 -30.74
CA THR A 6 -15.32 -18.58 -29.94
C THR A 6 -15.71 -19.35 -28.68
N PRO A 7 -15.13 -20.54 -28.41
CA PRO A 7 -15.50 -21.31 -27.24
C PRO A 7 -15.17 -20.49 -25.99
N ASN A 8 -16.19 -20.21 -25.19
CA ASN A 8 -16.06 -19.44 -23.96
C ASN A 8 -15.25 -20.27 -22.94
N ASN A 9 -13.93 -20.13 -22.96
CA ASN A 9 -12.96 -21.01 -22.29
C ASN A 9 -12.95 -20.88 -20.74
N ASN A 10 -14.03 -20.31 -20.18
CA ASN A 10 -14.25 -20.07 -18.77
C ASN A 10 -15.49 -20.83 -18.25
N SER A 11 -15.79 -22.00 -18.84
CA SER A 11 -16.88 -22.85 -18.37
C SER A 11 -16.56 -23.41 -16.98
N TRP A 12 -17.32 -22.97 -15.99
CA TRP A 12 -17.21 -23.45 -14.60
C TRP A 12 -17.77 -24.86 -14.46
N ASN A 13 -17.02 -25.85 -14.96
CA ASN A 13 -17.31 -27.25 -14.71
C ASN A 13 -17.08 -27.61 -13.23
N ARG A 14 -17.67 -28.72 -12.78
CA ARG A 14 -17.64 -29.13 -11.37
C ARG A 14 -16.22 -29.23 -10.81
N GLU A 15 -15.28 -29.77 -11.59
CA GLU A 15 -13.88 -29.92 -11.17
C GLU A 15 -13.17 -28.58 -10.94
N ARG A 16 -13.41 -27.58 -11.80
CA ARG A 16 -12.89 -26.21 -11.61
C ARG A 16 -13.53 -25.53 -10.41
N VAL A 17 -14.84 -25.68 -10.20
CA VAL A 17 -15.56 -25.14 -9.03
C VAL A 17 -14.99 -25.75 -7.74
N ASP A 18 -14.86 -27.08 -7.67
CA ASP A 18 -14.30 -27.80 -6.53
C ASP A 18 -12.82 -27.45 -6.28
N LEU A 19 -12.06 -27.12 -7.33
CA LEU A 19 -10.69 -26.62 -7.23
C LEU A 19 -10.67 -25.22 -6.59
N VAL A 20 -11.43 -24.26 -7.13
CA VAL A 20 -11.51 -22.87 -6.60
C VAL A 20 -11.91 -22.86 -5.12
N LYS A 21 -12.90 -23.68 -4.74
CA LYS A 21 -13.34 -23.82 -3.34
C LYS A 21 -12.23 -24.31 -2.41
N ARG A 22 -11.34 -25.18 -2.90
CA ARG A 22 -10.28 -25.82 -2.11
C ARG A 22 -8.98 -25.00 -2.06
N THR A 23 -8.68 -24.19 -3.09
CA THR A 23 -7.37 -23.52 -3.23
C THR A 23 -7.42 -22.00 -3.19
N ILE A 24 -8.55 -21.37 -3.50
CA ILE A 24 -8.69 -19.91 -3.53
C ILE A 24 -9.54 -19.41 -2.35
N CYS A 25 -10.60 -20.13 -2.00
CA CYS A 25 -11.53 -19.68 -0.96
C CYS A 25 -10.97 -19.94 0.44
N PRO A 26 -11.14 -19.01 1.41
CA PRO A 26 -10.72 -19.23 2.79
C PRO A 26 -11.45 -20.40 3.45
N ARG A 27 -10.80 -21.01 4.45
CA ARG A 27 -11.43 -22.03 5.30
C ARG A 27 -12.57 -21.40 6.10
N GLY A 28 -13.73 -22.05 6.12
CA GLY A 28 -14.90 -21.57 6.87
C GLY A 28 -15.91 -20.78 6.05
N ILE A 29 -15.67 -20.55 4.75
CA ILE A 29 -16.68 -20.01 3.84
C ILE A 29 -17.95 -20.87 3.82
N SER A 30 -19.12 -20.24 3.91
CA SER A 30 -20.41 -20.92 3.78
C SER A 30 -20.70 -21.30 2.33
N GLU A 31 -21.68 -22.19 2.10
CA GLU A 31 -22.08 -22.56 0.73
C GLU A 31 -22.63 -21.33 -0.02
N ASP A 32 -23.46 -20.52 0.64
CA ASP A 32 -24.07 -19.33 0.03
C ASP A 32 -23.03 -18.27 -0.33
N GLU A 33 -22.04 -18.00 0.53
CA GLU A 33 -20.93 -17.09 0.22
C GLU A 33 -20.08 -17.61 -0.94
N PHE A 34 -19.82 -18.92 -0.99
CA PHE A 34 -19.08 -19.53 -2.09
C PHE A 34 -19.85 -19.44 -3.42
N LEU A 35 -21.17 -19.69 -3.40
CA LEU A 35 -22.03 -19.55 -4.58
C LEU A 35 -22.10 -18.09 -5.05
N LEU A 36 -22.23 -17.13 -4.14
CA LEU A 36 -22.17 -15.69 -4.44
C LEU A 36 -20.82 -15.29 -5.06
N PHE A 37 -19.72 -15.82 -4.53
CA PHE A 37 -18.38 -15.59 -5.08
C PHE A 37 -18.27 -16.14 -6.52
N MET A 38 -18.72 -17.38 -6.77
CA MET A 38 -18.69 -18.00 -8.10
C MET A 38 -19.61 -17.30 -9.11
N GLU A 39 -20.80 -16.86 -8.69
CA GLU A 39 -21.70 -16.05 -9.51
C GLU A 39 -21.04 -14.72 -9.91
N GLN A 40 -20.36 -14.05 -8.96
CA GLN A 40 -19.67 -12.79 -9.23
C GLN A 40 -18.44 -12.96 -10.15
N CYS A 41 -17.72 -14.09 -10.07
CA CYS A 41 -16.70 -14.48 -11.04
C CYS A 41 -17.30 -14.70 -12.44
N THR A 42 -18.43 -15.42 -12.51
CA THR A 42 -19.14 -15.72 -13.76
C THR A 42 -19.63 -14.44 -14.44
N ARG A 43 -20.34 -13.57 -13.71
CA ARG A 43 -20.89 -12.31 -14.20
C ARG A 43 -19.82 -11.32 -14.67
N SER A 44 -18.71 -11.20 -13.94
CA SER A 44 -17.60 -10.29 -14.32
C SER A 44 -16.71 -10.86 -15.43
N GLY A 45 -16.67 -12.20 -15.57
CA GLY A 45 -15.72 -12.90 -16.44
C GLY A 45 -14.28 -12.86 -15.91
N LEU A 46 -14.09 -12.63 -14.61
CA LEU A 46 -12.81 -12.69 -13.91
C LEU A 46 -12.55 -14.12 -13.41
N ASP A 47 -11.37 -14.67 -13.72
CA ASP A 47 -10.97 -16.02 -13.28
C ASP A 47 -10.14 -15.96 -11.97
N PRO A 48 -10.66 -16.46 -10.83
CA PRO A 48 -9.89 -16.57 -9.58
C PRO A 48 -8.64 -17.46 -9.67
N LEU A 49 -8.60 -18.46 -10.56
CA LEU A 49 -7.40 -19.29 -10.77
C LEU A 49 -6.27 -18.50 -11.46
N LEU A 50 -6.63 -17.46 -12.20
CA LEU A 50 -5.68 -16.51 -12.81
C LEU A 50 -5.36 -15.31 -11.89
N LYS A 51 -5.87 -15.29 -10.64
CA LYS A 51 -5.77 -14.17 -9.69
C LYS A 51 -6.42 -12.86 -10.20
N GLU A 52 -7.42 -12.99 -11.06
CA GLU A 52 -8.23 -11.86 -11.55
C GLU A 52 -9.31 -11.45 -10.53
N ALA A 53 -9.66 -12.35 -9.61
CA ALA A 53 -10.51 -12.11 -8.45
C ALA A 53 -10.05 -12.92 -7.22
N PHE A 54 -10.42 -12.45 -6.03
CA PHE A 54 -10.10 -13.09 -4.75
C PHE A 54 -11.34 -13.18 -3.88
N CYS A 55 -11.42 -14.24 -3.07
CA CYS A 55 -12.42 -14.36 -2.01
C CYS A 55 -11.78 -13.95 -0.69
N VAL A 56 -12.15 -12.80 -0.13
CA VAL A 56 -11.41 -12.16 0.96
C VAL A 56 -12.27 -12.07 2.22
N ALA A 57 -11.67 -12.37 3.37
CA ALA A 57 -12.31 -12.22 4.68
C ALA A 57 -12.50 -10.73 5.03
N ARG A 58 -13.68 -10.39 5.55
CA ARG A 58 -14.12 -9.04 5.93
C ARG A 58 -14.79 -9.07 7.29
N ARG A 59 -14.40 -8.17 8.18
CA ARG A 59 -15.06 -8.03 9.48
C ARG A 59 -16.16 -6.99 9.37
N GLN A 60 -17.41 -7.45 9.34
CA GLN A 60 -18.57 -6.58 9.32
C GLN A 60 -19.18 -6.48 10.72
N ASN A 61 -19.44 -5.26 11.20
CA ASN A 61 -20.25 -5.05 12.39
C ASN A 61 -21.74 -5.14 12.00
N ILE A 62 -22.40 -6.21 12.41
CA ILE A 62 -23.85 -6.41 12.27
C ILE A 62 -24.62 -6.02 13.55
N GLY A 63 -23.90 -5.57 14.59
CA GLY A 63 -24.48 -4.99 15.80
C GLY A 63 -24.70 -3.49 15.67
N ASN A 64 -25.14 -2.86 16.75
CA ASN A 64 -25.31 -1.41 16.81
C ASN A 64 -24.06 -0.73 17.43
N ARG A 65 -24.05 0.60 17.49
CA ARG A 65 -22.91 1.38 18.01
C ARG A 65 -22.61 1.14 19.50
N GLU A 66 -23.61 0.75 20.29
CA GLU A 66 -23.48 0.50 21.74
C GLU A 66 -23.09 -0.94 22.05
N ARG A 67 -23.52 -1.88 21.20
CA ARG A 67 -23.27 -3.32 21.27
C ARG A 67 -22.79 -3.80 19.89
N PRO A 68 -21.53 -3.54 19.54
CA PRO A 68 -20.97 -4.00 18.28
C PRO A 68 -20.92 -5.53 18.28
N ASN A 69 -21.34 -6.14 17.18
CA ASN A 69 -21.29 -7.58 16.94
C ASN A 69 -20.55 -7.80 15.62
N TRP A 70 -19.30 -8.24 15.71
CA TRP A 70 -18.42 -8.40 14.56
C TRP A 70 -18.48 -9.84 14.05
N VAL A 71 -18.92 -10.01 12.80
CA VAL A 71 -18.86 -11.29 12.08
C VAL A 71 -17.83 -11.20 10.95
N THR A 72 -17.18 -12.32 10.67
CA THR A 72 -16.41 -12.47 9.43
C THR A 72 -17.35 -12.89 8.31
N LYS A 73 -17.30 -12.18 7.18
CA LYS A 73 -17.92 -12.55 5.91
C LYS A 73 -16.85 -12.73 4.86
N TYR A 74 -17.14 -13.54 3.85
CA TYR A 74 -16.25 -13.73 2.71
C TYR A 74 -16.83 -13.05 1.48
N GLU A 75 -16.09 -12.07 0.96
CA GLU A 75 -16.57 -11.18 -0.10
C GLU A 75 -15.69 -11.26 -1.35
N PHE A 76 -16.32 -11.06 -2.51
CA PHE A 76 -15.63 -10.97 -3.79
C PHE A 76 -14.81 -9.68 -3.86
N GLN A 77 -13.51 -9.80 -4.12
CA GLN A 77 -12.63 -8.68 -4.44
C GLN A 77 -12.08 -8.85 -5.87
N PRO A 78 -12.40 -7.93 -6.81
CA PRO A 78 -11.72 -7.90 -8.10
C PRO A 78 -10.25 -7.51 -7.93
N SER A 79 -9.38 -7.98 -8.82
CA SER A 79 -8.03 -7.44 -8.94
C SER A 79 -7.96 -6.43 -10.10
N GLU A 80 -7.23 -5.34 -9.92
CA GLU A 80 -7.08 -4.30 -10.95
C GLU A 80 -6.45 -4.87 -12.23
N ALA A 81 -5.43 -5.72 -12.09
CA ALA A 81 -4.83 -6.46 -13.20
C ALA A 81 -5.82 -7.42 -13.89
N GLY A 82 -6.73 -8.05 -13.12
CA GLY A 82 -7.81 -8.87 -13.67
C GLY A 82 -8.82 -8.07 -14.47
N MET A 83 -9.21 -6.89 -13.98
CA MET A 83 -10.09 -5.98 -14.72
C MET A 83 -9.44 -5.48 -16.00
N LEU A 84 -8.13 -5.19 -16.00
CA LEU A 84 -7.36 -4.90 -17.21
C LEU A 84 -7.34 -6.10 -18.18
N ALA A 85 -6.96 -7.28 -17.70
CA ALA A 85 -6.91 -8.50 -18.52
C ALA A 85 -8.29 -8.86 -19.10
N ARG A 86 -9.36 -8.61 -18.35
CA ARG A 86 -10.74 -8.76 -18.83
C ARG A 86 -11.15 -7.68 -19.85
N ALA A 87 -10.59 -6.48 -19.74
CA ALA A 87 -10.80 -5.38 -20.67
C ALA A 87 -10.17 -5.66 -22.05
N GLU A 88 -8.93 -6.16 -22.06
CA GLU A 88 -8.22 -6.62 -23.27
C GLU A 88 -8.97 -7.74 -24.02
N ARG A 89 -9.84 -8.49 -23.32
CA ARG A 89 -10.70 -9.53 -23.92
C ARG A 89 -11.97 -8.98 -24.58
N PHE A 90 -12.27 -7.67 -24.49
CA PHE A 90 -13.40 -7.08 -25.24
C PHE A 90 -12.98 -6.70 -26.67
N PRO A 91 -13.74 -7.10 -27.71
CA PRO A 91 -13.34 -6.88 -29.11
C PRO A 91 -13.33 -5.39 -29.51
N ASP A 92 -14.03 -4.54 -28.77
CA ASP A 92 -14.06 -3.10 -28.97
C ASP A 92 -12.99 -2.36 -28.13
N PHE A 93 -12.21 -3.01 -27.27
CA PHE A 93 -11.14 -2.32 -26.54
C PHE A 93 -10.04 -1.84 -27.49
N LYS A 94 -9.64 -0.57 -27.37
CA LYS A 94 -8.52 0.02 -28.13
C LYS A 94 -7.35 0.45 -27.25
N GLY A 95 -7.42 0.17 -25.95
CA GLY A 95 -6.37 0.48 -24.98
C GLY A 95 -6.83 1.36 -23.83
N ILE A 96 -6.00 1.35 -22.79
CA ILE A 96 -6.09 2.21 -21.62
C ILE A 96 -4.75 2.91 -21.41
N GLN A 97 -4.80 4.16 -20.97
CA GLN A 97 -3.66 4.95 -20.53
C GLN A 97 -3.94 5.43 -19.11
N ALA A 98 -2.91 5.59 -18.30
CA ALA A 98 -2.99 6.22 -17.00
C ALA A 98 -1.66 6.84 -16.61
N SER A 99 -1.70 7.86 -15.75
CA SER A 99 -0.52 8.32 -15.04
C SER A 99 -0.90 9.02 -13.75
N ALA A 100 -0.16 8.76 -12.69
CA ALA A 100 -0.06 9.64 -11.54
C ALA A 100 0.53 11.01 -11.95
N VAL A 101 0.04 12.07 -11.31
CA VAL A 101 0.35 13.48 -11.61
C VAL A 101 0.91 14.18 -10.39
N PHE A 102 2.05 14.83 -10.58
CA PHE A 102 2.76 15.61 -9.56
C PHE A 102 2.57 17.11 -9.77
N ALA A 103 2.79 17.91 -8.73
CA ALA A 103 2.52 19.35 -8.73
C ALA A 103 3.24 20.14 -9.83
N GLU A 104 4.41 19.68 -10.28
CA GLU A 104 5.19 20.31 -11.35
C GLU A 104 4.91 19.75 -12.76
N ASP A 105 4.00 18.80 -12.91
CA ASP A 105 3.62 18.25 -14.21
C ASP A 105 2.70 19.23 -14.98
N GLU A 106 2.90 19.34 -16.29
CA GLU A 106 1.96 20.03 -17.17
C GLU A 106 0.86 19.04 -17.56
N ILE A 107 -0.39 19.27 -17.12
CA ILE A 107 -1.55 18.47 -17.54
C ILE A 107 -2.72 19.33 -18.01
N VAL A 108 -3.32 18.93 -19.13
CA VAL A 108 -4.59 19.44 -19.64
C VAL A 108 -5.50 18.27 -19.94
N VAL A 109 -6.71 18.28 -19.38
CA VAL A 109 -7.75 17.27 -19.63
C VAL A 109 -8.93 17.94 -20.34
N ASP A 110 -9.11 17.64 -21.63
CA ASP A 110 -10.30 18.03 -22.37
C ASP A 110 -11.33 16.90 -22.25
N GLN A 111 -12.22 17.00 -21.25
CA GLN A 111 -13.28 16.02 -21.05
C GLN A 111 -14.31 15.99 -22.19
N GLY A 112 -14.46 17.09 -22.95
CA GLY A 112 -15.40 17.18 -24.06
C GLY A 112 -14.95 16.38 -25.28
N LYS A 113 -13.64 16.38 -25.56
CA LYS A 113 -13.02 15.52 -26.59
C LYS A 113 -12.59 14.15 -26.07
N GLY A 114 -12.48 13.99 -24.75
CA GLY A 114 -11.89 12.79 -24.13
C GLY A 114 -10.39 12.70 -24.39
N GLU A 115 -9.69 13.83 -24.38
CA GLU A 115 -8.25 13.95 -24.61
C GLU A 115 -7.51 14.33 -23.34
N VAL A 116 -6.29 13.81 -23.17
CA VAL A 116 -5.38 14.18 -22.09
C VAL A 116 -4.02 14.47 -22.68
N VAL A 117 -3.49 15.65 -22.39
CA VAL A 117 -2.10 16.02 -22.67
C VAL A 117 -1.40 16.13 -21.33
N HIS A 118 -0.48 15.21 -21.06
CA HIS A 118 0.28 15.17 -19.82
C HIS A 118 1.77 15.12 -20.17
N ARG A 119 2.52 16.16 -19.79
CA ARG A 119 3.95 16.31 -20.05
C ARG A 119 4.67 16.51 -18.72
N PHE A 120 5.73 15.76 -18.51
CA PHE A 120 6.55 15.85 -17.32
C PHE A 120 7.98 15.42 -17.61
N ASN A 121 8.90 15.82 -16.76
CA ASN A 121 10.26 15.29 -16.75
C ASN A 121 10.41 14.36 -15.54
N PRO A 122 10.55 13.03 -15.73
CA PRO A 122 10.64 12.07 -14.63
C PRO A 122 11.75 12.41 -13.61
N ALA A 123 12.88 12.96 -14.07
CA ALA A 123 14.01 13.32 -13.21
C ALA A 123 13.78 14.63 -12.42
N LYS A 124 12.69 15.37 -12.68
CA LYS A 124 12.34 16.61 -11.97
C LYS A 124 11.13 16.49 -11.06
N ARG A 125 10.40 15.36 -11.07
CA ARG A 125 9.28 15.12 -10.14
C ARG A 125 9.78 15.04 -8.70
N LYS A 126 9.58 16.12 -7.94
CA LYS A 126 10.00 16.25 -6.54
C LYS A 126 8.89 16.75 -5.61
N GLY A 127 7.84 17.36 -6.16
CA GLY A 127 6.73 17.93 -5.41
C GLY A 127 5.70 16.88 -4.98
N ALA A 128 4.57 17.39 -4.49
CA ALA A 128 3.48 16.57 -4.03
C ALA A 128 2.81 15.79 -5.19
N LEU A 129 2.38 14.57 -4.88
CA LEU A 129 1.45 13.82 -5.71
C LEU A 129 0.06 14.47 -5.59
N VAL A 130 -0.50 14.92 -6.72
CA VAL A 130 -1.76 15.68 -6.79
C VAL A 130 -2.94 14.77 -7.12
N GLY A 131 -2.71 13.73 -7.92
CA GLY A 131 -3.79 12.83 -8.35
C GLY A 131 -3.31 11.80 -9.37
N ALA A 132 -4.27 11.20 -10.07
CA ALA A 132 -4.01 10.42 -11.27
C ALA A 132 -5.15 10.57 -12.28
N TRP A 133 -4.82 10.44 -13.56
CA TRP A 133 -5.81 10.28 -14.62
C TRP A 133 -5.76 8.88 -15.21
N SER A 134 -6.87 8.47 -15.81
CA SER A 134 -6.89 7.36 -16.75
C SER A 134 -7.84 7.62 -17.90
N ARG A 135 -7.49 7.12 -19.08
CA ARG A 135 -8.22 7.24 -20.34
C ARG A 135 -8.42 5.87 -20.95
N VAL A 136 -9.66 5.47 -21.21
CA VAL A 136 -10.02 4.24 -21.93
C VAL A 136 -10.62 4.61 -23.28
N VAL A 137 -10.18 3.91 -24.34
CA VAL A 137 -10.74 4.04 -25.70
C VAL A 137 -11.45 2.75 -26.09
N ARG A 138 -12.64 2.89 -26.66
CA ARG A 138 -13.48 1.80 -27.16
C ARG A 138 -13.92 2.10 -28.59
N ASP A 139 -14.04 1.07 -29.41
CA ASP A 139 -14.57 1.17 -30.77
C ASP A 139 -16.03 1.64 -30.76
N GLY A 140 -16.39 2.54 -31.68
CA GLY A 140 -17.74 3.09 -31.77
C GLY A 140 -18.27 3.79 -30.50
N LYS A 141 -17.40 4.24 -29.58
CA LYS A 141 -17.76 4.99 -28.36
C LYS A 141 -16.86 6.21 -28.18
N LEU A 142 -17.34 7.20 -27.42
CA LEU A 142 -16.51 8.33 -26.98
C LEU A 142 -15.45 7.84 -25.98
N PRO A 143 -14.21 8.39 -26.02
CA PRO A 143 -13.20 8.07 -25.02
C PRO A 143 -13.66 8.43 -23.61
N VAL A 144 -13.41 7.54 -22.65
CA VAL A 144 -13.69 7.80 -21.24
C VAL A 144 -12.42 8.30 -20.58
N VAL A 145 -12.45 9.52 -20.07
CA VAL A 145 -11.42 10.05 -19.17
C VAL A 145 -11.96 10.13 -17.74
N MET A 146 -11.11 9.77 -16.78
CA MET A 146 -11.30 9.94 -15.34
C MET A 146 -10.10 10.69 -14.75
N TRP A 147 -10.39 11.57 -13.79
CA TRP A 147 -9.43 12.23 -12.93
C TRP A 147 -9.79 11.92 -11.48
N LEU A 148 -8.81 11.49 -10.68
CA LEU A 148 -8.94 11.28 -9.24
C LEU A 148 -7.97 12.21 -8.51
N ASP A 149 -8.49 12.98 -7.55
CA ASP A 149 -7.70 13.79 -6.64
C ASP A 149 -7.05 12.90 -5.56
N PHE A 150 -5.75 13.07 -5.32
CA PHE A 150 -5.01 12.24 -4.36
C PHE A 150 -5.49 12.45 -2.92
N ALA A 151 -5.79 13.69 -2.51
CA ALA A 151 -6.22 14.00 -1.15
C ALA A 151 -7.61 13.41 -0.83
N GLY A 152 -8.47 13.24 -1.85
CA GLY A 152 -9.76 12.57 -1.71
C GLY A 152 -9.72 11.03 -1.68
N TYR A 153 -8.61 10.41 -2.09
CA TYR A 153 -8.48 8.95 -2.23
C TYR A 153 -7.44 8.32 -1.29
N VAL A 154 -6.47 9.09 -0.80
CA VAL A 154 -5.38 8.56 0.03
C VAL A 154 -5.89 7.97 1.34
N GLN A 155 -5.54 6.70 1.60
CA GLN A 155 -5.91 6.01 2.83
C GLN A 155 -4.72 5.92 3.80
N GLN A 156 -5.00 5.93 5.10
CA GLN A 156 -3.99 5.81 6.15
C GLN A 156 -3.59 4.34 6.38
N THR A 157 -3.02 3.70 5.35
CA THR A 157 -2.57 2.30 5.38
C THR A 157 -1.11 2.17 4.95
N PRO A 158 -0.38 1.11 5.38
CA PRO A 158 1.04 0.93 5.04
C PRO A 158 1.31 0.87 3.53
N LEU A 159 0.38 0.35 2.71
CA LEU A 159 0.57 0.27 1.27
C LEU A 159 0.45 1.64 0.58
N TRP A 160 -0.53 2.44 0.98
CA TRP A 160 -0.67 3.82 0.51
C TRP A 160 0.50 4.71 0.98
N ALA A 161 1.05 4.48 2.17
CA ALA A 161 2.26 5.17 2.62
C ALA A 161 3.52 4.76 1.83
N LYS A 162 3.64 3.47 1.44
CA LYS A 162 4.83 2.94 0.76
C LYS A 162 4.85 3.20 -0.76
N ILE A 163 3.70 3.10 -1.43
CA ILE A 163 3.59 3.21 -2.90
C ILE A 163 2.38 4.08 -3.35
N PRO A 164 2.24 5.32 -2.84
CA PRO A 164 1.06 6.16 -3.06
C PRO A 164 0.74 6.38 -4.54
N THR A 165 1.77 6.64 -5.35
CA THR A 165 1.72 6.82 -6.81
C THR A 165 1.03 5.64 -7.50
N THR A 166 1.41 4.41 -7.14
CA THR A 166 0.86 3.18 -7.71
C THR A 166 -0.59 2.95 -7.26
N MET A 167 -0.95 3.36 -6.03
CA MET A 167 -2.31 3.19 -5.52
C MET A 167 -3.30 4.11 -6.23
N ILE A 168 -3.02 5.42 -6.31
CA ILE A 168 -3.93 6.36 -6.96
C ILE A 168 -4.10 6.08 -8.46
N GLU A 169 -3.03 5.65 -9.14
CA GLU A 169 -3.09 5.28 -10.55
C GLU A 169 -3.91 4.01 -10.81
N LYS A 170 -3.83 3.01 -9.91
CA LYS A 170 -4.72 1.84 -9.94
C LYS A 170 -6.18 2.24 -9.78
N CYS A 171 -6.51 3.06 -8.78
CA CYS A 171 -7.87 3.57 -8.60
C CYS A 171 -8.37 4.29 -9.86
N ALA A 172 -7.52 5.12 -10.49
CA ALA A 172 -7.89 5.82 -11.72
C ALA A 172 -8.17 4.87 -12.89
N ARG A 173 -7.34 3.84 -13.09
CA ARG A 173 -7.56 2.79 -14.10
C ARG A 173 -8.88 2.04 -13.87
N VAL A 174 -9.13 1.60 -12.64
CA VAL A 174 -10.36 0.87 -12.28
C VAL A 174 -11.59 1.75 -12.47
N ALA A 175 -11.57 3.00 -12.01
CA ALA A 175 -12.67 3.95 -12.19
C ALA A 175 -12.96 4.23 -13.68
N ALA A 176 -11.91 4.36 -14.51
CA ALA A 176 -12.08 4.51 -15.96
C ALA A 176 -12.65 3.23 -16.61
N LEU A 177 -12.20 2.05 -16.20
CA LEU A 177 -12.78 0.77 -16.64
C LEU A 177 -14.26 0.63 -16.26
N ARG A 178 -14.65 1.00 -15.02
CA ARG A 178 -16.06 1.00 -14.59
C ARG A 178 -16.94 1.86 -15.48
N LYS A 179 -16.49 3.09 -15.80
CA LYS A 179 -17.24 4.02 -16.65
C LYS A 179 -17.20 3.63 -18.13
N ALA A 180 -16.14 2.97 -18.58
CA ALA A 180 -16.02 2.46 -19.94
C ALA A 180 -16.85 1.19 -20.18
N TYR A 181 -16.94 0.27 -19.21
CA TYR A 181 -17.67 -1.00 -19.32
C TYR A 181 -18.61 -1.22 -18.13
N PRO A 182 -19.68 -0.41 -17.97
CA PRO A 182 -20.53 -0.43 -16.78
C PRO A 182 -21.25 -1.76 -16.55
N GLU A 183 -21.56 -2.52 -17.61
CA GLU A 183 -22.19 -3.84 -17.49
C GLU A 183 -21.27 -4.89 -16.83
N ALA A 184 -20.01 -4.93 -17.24
CA ALA A 184 -19.02 -5.89 -16.75
C ALA A 184 -18.35 -5.45 -15.43
N PHE A 185 -18.12 -4.14 -15.28
CA PHE A 185 -17.27 -3.59 -14.23
C PHE A 185 -17.99 -2.61 -13.29
N GLY A 186 -19.19 -2.12 -13.61
CA GLY A 186 -19.80 -0.98 -12.90
C GLY A 186 -20.00 -1.15 -11.39
N GLY A 187 -20.12 -2.38 -10.90
CA GLY A 187 -20.18 -2.71 -9.46
C GLY A 187 -18.86 -3.17 -8.83
N LEU A 188 -17.75 -3.16 -9.57
CA LEU A 188 -16.47 -3.74 -9.14
C LEU A 188 -15.52 -2.67 -8.57
N TYR A 189 -15.31 -2.71 -7.26
CA TYR A 189 -14.39 -1.82 -6.55
C TYR A 189 -13.19 -2.62 -6.06
N VAL A 190 -11.98 -2.14 -6.34
CA VAL A 190 -10.76 -2.77 -5.80
C VAL A 190 -10.52 -2.34 -4.37
N ARG A 191 -9.66 -3.08 -3.66
CA ARG A 191 -9.34 -2.84 -2.24
C ARG A 191 -8.91 -1.40 -1.97
N GLU A 192 -8.12 -0.84 -2.87
CA GLU A 192 -7.53 0.49 -2.75
C GLU A 192 -8.56 1.63 -2.82
N GLU A 193 -9.79 1.36 -3.28
CA GLU A 193 -10.89 2.34 -3.36
C GLU A 193 -11.89 2.25 -2.21
N LEU A 194 -11.80 1.22 -1.36
CA LEU A 194 -12.75 0.94 -0.29
C LEU A 194 -12.13 1.26 1.09
N PRO A 195 -12.90 1.78 2.07
CA PRO A 195 -12.34 2.26 3.34
C PRO A 195 -11.57 1.21 4.12
N ALA A 196 -10.38 1.56 4.60
CA ALA A 196 -9.53 0.68 5.41
C ALA A 196 -10.23 0.12 6.67
N GLU A 197 -11.18 0.85 7.26
CA GLU A 197 -11.97 0.38 8.40
C GLU A 197 -12.81 -0.88 8.12
N GLU A 198 -13.12 -1.19 6.85
CA GLU A 198 -13.85 -2.40 6.44
C GLU A 198 -12.93 -3.65 6.40
N TYR A 199 -11.61 -3.44 6.51
CA TYR A 199 -10.58 -4.43 6.25
C TYR A 199 -9.67 -4.67 7.45
N ALA A 200 -10.14 -5.51 8.39
CA ALA A 200 -9.25 -6.12 9.36
C ALA A 200 -8.47 -7.29 8.72
N GLU A 201 -7.15 -7.16 8.62
CA GLU A 201 -6.28 -8.24 8.12
C GLU A 201 -6.17 -9.37 9.17
N GLU A 202 -6.50 -10.60 8.77
CA GLU A 202 -5.90 -11.79 9.37
C GLU A 202 -4.56 -12.08 8.67
N PRO A 203 -3.53 -12.59 9.38
CA PRO A 203 -2.26 -12.91 8.77
C PRO A 203 -2.43 -14.03 7.74
N VAL A 204 -2.11 -13.73 6.48
CA VAL A 204 -2.06 -14.73 5.40
C VAL A 204 -1.06 -15.83 5.76
N VAL A 205 -1.58 -17.04 6.00
CA VAL A 205 -0.76 -18.23 6.23
C VAL A 205 0.02 -18.51 4.95
N ALA A 206 1.35 -18.35 5.02
CA ALA A 206 2.24 -18.66 3.91
C ALA A 206 2.15 -20.16 3.59
N VAL A 207 1.59 -20.50 2.42
CA VAL A 207 1.56 -21.88 1.93
C VAL A 207 2.95 -22.24 1.40
N THR A 208 3.83 -22.70 2.28
CA THR A 208 5.10 -23.32 1.92
C THR A 208 4.83 -24.67 1.27
N VAL A 209 5.00 -24.74 -0.05
CA VAL A 209 4.96 -26.02 -0.79
C VAL A 209 6.29 -26.74 -0.59
N GLU A 210 6.36 -27.62 0.41
CA GLU A 210 7.51 -28.51 0.61
C GLU A 210 7.62 -29.50 -0.56
N THR A 211 8.56 -29.22 -1.47
CA THR A 211 8.86 -30.11 -2.60
C THR A 211 9.74 -31.25 -2.10
N THR A 212 9.12 -32.37 -1.72
CA THR A 212 9.82 -33.62 -1.40
C THR A 212 10.31 -34.29 -2.70
N ALA A 213 11.54 -33.98 -3.08
CA ALA A 213 12.20 -34.59 -4.24
C ALA A 213 12.49 -36.08 -3.99
N ARG A 214 11.75 -36.97 -4.66
CA ARG A 214 12.01 -38.42 -4.68
C ARG A 214 12.83 -38.78 -5.92
N THR A 215 14.09 -39.12 -5.71
CA THR A 215 15.04 -39.49 -6.77
C THR A 215 14.61 -40.75 -7.51
N VAL A 216 14.66 -40.71 -8.85
CA VAL A 216 14.60 -41.90 -9.72
C VAL A 216 15.80 -41.83 -10.69
N ALA A 217 16.51 -42.95 -10.85
CA ALA A 217 17.77 -43.02 -11.59
C ALA A 217 17.58 -42.92 -13.11
N ALA A 218 18.63 -42.52 -13.83
CA ALA A 218 18.60 -42.17 -15.25
C ALA A 218 19.43 -43.11 -16.13
N ALA A 219 19.00 -43.30 -17.40
CA ALA A 219 19.81 -43.52 -18.61
C ALA A 219 18.89 -43.79 -19.84
N PRO A 220 19.35 -43.60 -21.09
CA PRO A 220 20.20 -42.51 -21.61
C PRO A 220 19.58 -41.84 -22.87
N SER A 221 20.34 -40.92 -23.50
CA SER A 221 19.86 -39.88 -24.41
C SER A 221 19.97 -40.12 -25.93
N VAL A 222 18.97 -39.65 -26.67
CA VAL A 222 19.05 -38.89 -27.95
C VAL A 222 17.83 -37.94 -27.97
N GLY A 223 17.87 -36.67 -28.39
CA GLY A 223 18.94 -35.77 -28.85
C GLY A 223 18.35 -34.38 -29.18
N THR A 224 19.17 -33.36 -29.48
CA THR A 224 18.73 -31.96 -29.75
C THR A 224 19.59 -31.32 -30.85
N PRO A 225 19.05 -30.41 -31.68
CA PRO A 225 18.89 -28.97 -31.31
C PRO A 225 17.57 -28.35 -31.85
N ALA A 226 17.12 -27.13 -31.52
CA ALA A 226 17.34 -26.21 -30.39
C ALA A 226 16.14 -25.22 -30.39
N LEU A 227 15.72 -24.68 -29.24
CA LEU A 227 14.72 -23.60 -29.17
C LEU A 227 15.41 -22.25 -28.96
N PRO A 228 14.93 -21.14 -29.59
CA PRO A 228 15.34 -19.79 -29.25
C PRO A 228 14.78 -19.34 -27.89
N GLU A 229 15.42 -18.33 -27.31
CA GLU A 229 15.37 -18.05 -25.88
C GLU A 229 14.16 -17.26 -25.36
N LYS A 230 13.98 -17.44 -24.05
CA LYS A 230 13.20 -16.66 -23.09
C LYS A 230 13.11 -15.16 -23.41
N THR A 231 11.91 -14.62 -23.32
CA THR A 231 11.69 -13.24 -22.82
C THR A 231 10.49 -13.26 -21.89
N ALA A 232 10.75 -13.26 -20.58
CA ALA A 232 9.75 -13.12 -19.53
C ALA A 232 10.31 -12.18 -18.46
N THR A 233 9.47 -11.26 -17.99
CA THR A 233 9.90 -9.95 -17.50
C THR A 233 10.41 -9.97 -16.05
N ARG A 234 11.29 -9.02 -15.74
CA ARG A 234 12.13 -8.90 -14.54
C ARG A 234 11.37 -8.45 -13.26
N GLU A 235 10.17 -8.96 -13.00
CA GLU A 235 9.32 -8.47 -11.89
C GLU A 235 8.99 -9.53 -10.81
N ALA A 236 9.34 -10.80 -11.03
CA ALA A 236 9.02 -11.90 -10.12
C ALA A 236 10.19 -12.37 -9.22
N ALA A 237 11.39 -11.77 -9.33
CA ALA A 237 12.62 -12.29 -8.72
C ALA A 237 13.19 -11.47 -7.54
N GLU A 238 12.76 -10.23 -7.33
CA GLU A 238 13.45 -9.28 -6.43
C GLU A 238 12.97 -9.32 -4.96
N VAL A 239 11.98 -10.18 -4.64
CA VAL A 239 11.40 -10.31 -3.29
C VAL A 239 12.07 -11.41 -2.44
N ALA A 240 13.02 -12.17 -3.00
CA ALA A 240 13.57 -13.38 -2.37
C ALA A 240 15.06 -13.31 -1.97
N ALA A 241 15.74 -12.16 -2.16
CA ALA A 241 17.21 -12.11 -2.14
C ALA A 241 17.85 -10.92 -1.38
N VAL A 242 17.38 -10.61 -0.16
CA VAL A 242 18.17 -9.86 0.83
C VAL A 242 18.06 -10.53 2.20
N GLY A 243 18.97 -11.46 2.47
CA GLY A 243 19.03 -12.22 3.72
C GLY A 243 20.41 -12.84 3.94
N MET A 244 21.31 -12.04 4.52
CA MET A 244 22.57 -12.44 5.19
C MET A 244 23.51 -13.42 4.44
N ASN A 245 24.64 -12.91 3.94
CA ASN A 245 25.89 -12.97 4.70
C ASN A 245 27.01 -12.17 4.01
N LEU A 246 27.74 -11.39 4.80
CA LEU A 246 29.02 -10.77 4.43
C LEU A 246 30.11 -11.64 5.01
N ASP A 247 31.08 -12.07 4.20
CA ASP A 247 32.36 -12.52 4.74
C ASP A 247 33.49 -12.39 3.70
N ARG A 248 34.69 -12.05 4.19
CA ARG A 248 36.00 -11.93 3.48
C ARG A 248 36.15 -10.90 2.34
N GLN A 249 37.31 -10.26 2.18
CA GLN A 249 38.46 -9.95 3.05
C GLN A 249 39.36 -8.96 2.29
N GLU A 250 39.99 -7.97 2.95
CA GLU A 250 41.42 -7.59 2.78
C GLU A 250 41.80 -6.32 3.57
N GLU A 251 43.00 -6.34 4.13
CA GLU A 251 43.71 -5.32 4.93
C GLU A 251 45.22 -5.48 4.58
N PRO A 252 46.15 -4.61 5.01
CA PRO A 252 46.12 -3.15 5.16
C PRO A 252 47.36 -2.48 4.50
N VAL A 253 47.41 -1.14 4.41
CA VAL A 253 48.70 -0.41 4.41
C VAL A 253 48.56 0.90 5.19
N ALA A 254 49.46 1.13 6.14
CA ALA A 254 49.52 2.34 6.97
C ALA A 254 50.70 3.24 6.58
N ALA A 255 50.55 4.55 6.80
CA ALA A 255 51.66 5.49 7.00
C ALA A 255 51.20 6.64 7.90
N GLU A 256 51.96 6.91 8.96
CA GLU A 256 51.65 7.88 10.03
C GLU A 256 51.98 9.33 9.65
N LEU A 257 51.47 10.29 10.42
CA LEU A 257 52.32 11.25 11.15
C LEU A 257 51.59 11.81 12.40
N ARG A 258 52.34 11.96 13.49
CA ARG A 258 51.89 12.29 14.87
C ARG A 258 51.80 13.82 15.04
N ALA A 259 51.27 14.46 16.09
CA ALA A 259 51.33 14.25 17.55
C ALA A 259 50.38 15.30 18.22
N GLU A 260 50.00 15.38 19.51
CA GLU A 260 50.26 14.61 20.75
C GLU A 260 49.34 15.09 21.91
N HIS A 261 49.41 14.45 23.10
CA HIS A 261 48.91 14.87 24.45
C HIS A 261 47.43 14.66 24.89
N GLU A 262 47.11 13.41 25.28
CA GLU A 262 46.84 12.93 26.67
C GLU A 262 45.69 13.48 27.59
N PRO A 263 45.25 12.69 28.62
CA PRO A 263 43.80 12.42 28.79
C PRO A 263 43.18 12.77 30.16
N VAL A 264 41.84 12.72 30.23
CA VAL A 264 41.08 12.52 31.48
C VAL A 264 39.93 11.53 31.25
N ALA A 265 39.71 10.63 32.21
CA ALA A 265 38.71 9.57 32.15
C ALA A 265 37.31 10.02 32.60
N GLY A 266 36.26 9.39 32.06
CA GLY A 266 34.98 9.27 32.81
C GLY A 266 33.68 9.33 32.01
N GLN A 267 33.04 8.16 31.88
CA GLN A 267 31.58 7.95 31.83
C GLN A 267 30.84 8.26 30.51
N HIS A 268 30.12 7.25 30.03
CA HIS A 268 29.25 7.31 28.86
C HIS A 268 27.95 8.07 29.17
N ALA A 269 27.54 8.96 28.27
CA ALA A 269 26.16 9.43 28.15
C ALA A 269 25.61 9.05 26.76
N ALA A 270 24.39 8.50 26.71
CA ALA A 270 23.71 8.19 25.46
C ALA A 270 23.23 9.49 24.75
N PRO A 271 23.12 9.51 23.41
CA PRO A 271 22.65 10.70 22.70
C PRO A 271 21.17 10.96 23.00
N ALA A 272 20.84 12.19 23.40
CA ALA A 272 19.46 12.61 23.64
C ALA A 272 18.69 12.71 22.31
N LEU A 273 17.54 12.03 22.23
CA LEU A 273 16.62 12.16 21.11
C LEU A 273 15.82 13.46 21.25
N THR A 274 16.09 14.43 20.37
CA THR A 274 15.42 15.74 20.38
C THR A 274 13.94 15.59 20.04
N ALA A 275 13.06 15.88 20.99
CA ALA A 275 11.62 15.81 20.77
C ALA A 275 11.14 16.85 19.73
N VAL A 276 10.12 16.51 18.95
CA VAL A 276 9.47 17.42 17.98
C VAL A 276 7.99 17.54 18.37
N VAL A 277 7.47 18.76 18.43
CA VAL A 277 6.06 19.01 18.78
C VAL A 277 5.14 18.50 17.67
N ALA A 278 4.18 17.62 17.99
CA ALA A 278 3.31 16.98 17.00
C ALA A 278 1.95 17.68 16.78
N PHE A 279 1.62 18.70 17.59
CA PHE A 279 0.29 19.31 17.67
C PHE A 279 0.36 20.81 18.04
N GLY A 280 -0.79 21.50 18.06
CA GLY A 280 -0.86 22.91 18.45
C GLY A 280 -0.17 23.90 17.49
N PRO A 281 -0.02 25.18 17.89
CA PRO A 281 0.58 26.23 17.06
C PRO A 281 2.06 26.01 16.72
N HIS A 282 2.76 25.21 17.54
CA HIS A 282 4.21 24.99 17.45
C HIS A 282 4.55 23.67 16.73
N LYS A 283 3.56 22.99 16.13
CA LYS A 283 3.72 21.73 15.42
C LYS A 283 4.86 21.77 14.40
N GLY A 284 5.77 20.80 14.49
CA GLY A 284 6.94 20.67 13.62
C GLY A 284 8.20 21.39 14.13
N LYS A 285 8.11 22.24 15.15
CA LYS A 285 9.28 22.77 15.86
C LYS A 285 9.90 21.66 16.74
N THR A 286 11.23 21.60 16.80
CA THR A 286 11.95 20.83 17.83
C THR A 286 11.77 21.50 19.19
N ALA A 287 11.64 20.69 20.25
CA ALA A 287 11.45 21.16 21.62
C ALA A 287 12.55 22.18 22.00
N THR A 288 13.81 21.88 21.68
CA THR A 288 15.01 22.73 21.86
C THR A 288 14.97 24.13 21.22
N VAL A 289 14.02 24.43 20.34
CA VAL A 289 13.90 25.73 19.64
C VAL A 289 12.77 26.60 20.23
N LEU A 290 11.98 26.04 21.15
CA LEU A 290 10.93 26.76 21.88
C LEU A 290 11.49 27.46 23.12
N SER A 291 10.93 28.61 23.46
CA SER A 291 11.11 29.19 24.80
C SER A 291 10.46 28.28 25.86
N ASP A 292 10.81 28.50 27.13
CA ASP A 292 10.23 27.71 28.23
C ASP A 292 8.72 28.00 28.40
N ASP A 293 8.29 29.25 28.16
CA ASP A 293 6.87 29.62 28.11
C ASP A 293 6.14 28.92 26.96
N GLU A 294 6.67 28.95 25.72
CA GLU A 294 6.05 28.26 24.57
C GLU A 294 6.00 26.73 24.78
N LEU A 295 6.99 26.17 25.48
CA LEU A 295 7.02 24.74 25.81
C LEU A 295 5.97 24.40 26.87
N SER A 296 5.80 25.23 27.91
CA SER A 296 4.74 25.06 28.92
C SER A 296 3.35 25.16 28.30
N GLU A 297 3.07 26.20 27.52
CA GLU A 297 1.79 26.36 26.82
C GLU A 297 1.46 25.16 25.90
N THR A 298 2.49 24.59 25.26
CA THR A 298 2.34 23.39 24.43
C THR A 298 2.01 22.15 25.27
N ILE A 299 2.61 21.99 26.46
CA ILE A 299 2.32 20.90 27.40
C ILE A 299 0.89 21.02 27.96
N ASP A 300 0.48 22.22 28.38
CA ASP A 300 -0.85 22.48 28.94
C ASP A 300 -1.97 22.22 27.90
N LEU A 301 -1.76 22.64 26.65
CA LEU A 301 -2.67 22.35 25.53
C LEU A 301 -2.83 20.83 25.30
N ALA A 302 -1.78 20.05 25.50
CA ALA A 302 -1.84 18.60 25.37
C ALA A 302 -2.72 17.96 26.46
N HIS A 303 -2.53 18.39 27.70
CA HIS A 303 -3.34 17.94 28.85
C HIS A 303 -4.81 18.32 28.66
N GLU A 304 -5.11 19.55 28.24
CA GLU A 304 -6.48 20.00 27.93
C GLU A 304 -7.14 19.11 26.87
N LYS A 305 -6.50 18.91 25.69
CA LYS A 305 -7.08 18.08 24.62
C LYS A 305 -7.24 16.61 25.04
N LEU A 306 -6.32 16.06 25.84
CA LEU A 306 -6.42 14.70 26.36
C LEU A 306 -7.54 14.54 27.41
N LEU A 307 -7.85 15.58 28.17
CA LEU A 307 -9.00 15.63 29.08
C LEU A 307 -10.34 15.72 28.32
N GLU A 308 -10.41 16.54 27.27
CA GLU A 308 -11.61 16.66 26.42
C GLU A 308 -11.94 15.34 25.69
N GLN A 309 -10.94 14.65 25.13
CA GLN A 309 -11.14 13.48 24.26
C GLN A 309 -10.19 12.31 24.56
N PRO A 310 -10.26 11.69 25.78
CA PRO A 310 -9.31 10.68 26.23
C PRO A 310 -9.31 9.36 25.43
N ARG A 311 -10.27 9.18 24.51
CA ARG A 311 -10.42 7.99 23.65
C ARG A 311 -10.35 8.31 22.14
N ALA A 312 -9.95 9.52 21.75
CA ALA A 312 -9.76 9.85 20.34
C ALA A 312 -8.64 9.00 19.69
N ARG A 313 -8.74 8.74 18.37
CA ARG A 313 -7.72 7.96 17.62
C ARG A 313 -6.30 8.56 17.73
N TRP A 314 -6.20 9.89 17.89
CA TRP A 314 -4.94 10.60 18.07
C TRP A 314 -4.43 10.65 19.53
N ALA A 315 -5.24 10.29 20.52
CA ALA A 315 -4.90 10.47 21.94
C ALA A 315 -3.69 9.64 22.38
N LYS A 316 -3.45 8.48 21.77
CA LYS A 316 -2.25 7.66 22.06
C LYS A 316 -0.96 8.38 21.64
N ALA A 317 -0.90 8.85 20.39
CA ALA A 317 0.25 9.57 19.85
C ALA A 317 0.49 10.91 20.55
N MET A 318 -0.59 11.60 20.97
CA MET A 318 -0.46 12.83 21.76
C MET A 318 0.14 12.58 23.15
N ARG A 319 -0.22 11.48 23.84
CA ARG A 319 0.45 11.10 25.10
C ARG A 319 1.92 10.76 24.90
N GLU A 320 2.24 9.98 23.88
CA GLU A 320 3.62 9.61 23.55
C GLU A 320 4.48 10.85 23.24
N ASN A 321 3.90 11.86 22.58
CA ASN A 321 4.58 13.14 22.33
C ASN A 321 4.68 14.02 23.59
N LEU A 322 3.62 14.08 24.39
CA LEU A 322 3.57 14.83 25.66
C LEU A 322 4.65 14.37 26.64
N THR A 323 4.81 13.06 26.85
CA THR A 323 5.87 12.51 27.72
C THR A 323 7.28 12.91 27.24
N ALA A 324 7.50 13.07 25.94
CA ALA A 324 8.77 13.53 25.40
C ALA A 324 9.01 15.05 25.61
N LEU A 325 7.94 15.86 25.61
CA LEU A 325 8.02 17.29 25.92
C LEU A 325 8.17 17.55 27.43
N GLU A 326 7.49 16.77 28.28
CA GLU A 326 7.65 16.79 29.74
C GLU A 326 9.08 16.42 30.15
N ALA A 327 9.69 15.43 29.49
CA ALA A 327 11.09 15.06 29.74
C ALA A 327 12.08 16.16 29.33
N GLU A 328 11.85 16.87 28.21
CA GLU A 328 12.64 18.04 27.83
C GLU A 328 12.49 19.17 28.87
N ALA A 329 11.25 19.47 29.30
CA ALA A 329 11.00 20.50 30.32
C ALA A 329 11.70 20.17 31.64
N GLU A 330 11.67 18.90 32.07
CA GLU A 330 12.40 18.47 33.27
C GLU A 330 13.93 18.63 33.12
N VAL A 331 14.49 18.33 31.95
CA VAL A 331 15.91 18.55 31.66
C VAL A 331 16.27 20.04 31.77
N ARG A 332 15.43 20.95 31.27
CA ARG A 332 15.65 22.40 31.39
C ARG A 332 15.57 22.88 32.84
N CYS A 333 14.55 22.45 33.59
CA CYS A 333 14.44 22.78 35.01
C CYS A 333 15.66 22.32 35.83
N ARG A 334 16.32 21.23 35.43
CA ARG A 334 17.57 20.75 36.05
C ARG A 334 18.83 21.50 35.60
N GLN A 335 18.79 22.18 34.44
CA GLN A 335 19.89 22.97 33.87
C GLN A 335 19.81 24.47 34.19
N ALA A 336 18.66 24.96 34.66
CA ALA A 336 18.50 26.32 35.15
C ALA A 336 19.49 26.62 36.29
N PRO A 337 20.21 27.77 36.27
CA PRO A 337 21.17 28.10 37.31
C PRO A 337 20.46 28.32 38.65
N ARG A 338 20.92 27.62 39.70
CA ARG A 338 20.55 27.96 41.07
C ARG A 338 21.12 29.33 41.42
N GLU A 339 20.25 30.29 41.74
CA GLU A 339 20.69 31.57 42.32
C GLU A 339 21.41 31.32 43.67
N PRO A 340 22.60 31.92 43.88
CA PRO A 340 23.28 31.82 45.16
C PRO A 340 22.79 32.90 46.13
N GLY A 341 22.05 32.50 47.17
CA GLY A 341 21.94 33.33 48.38
C GLY A 341 20.65 33.19 49.19
N ALA A 342 20.71 32.41 50.29
CA ALA A 342 20.05 32.71 51.56
C ALA A 342 20.47 31.69 52.65
N GLU A 343 21.76 31.64 53.02
CA GLU A 343 22.13 31.22 54.38
C GLU A 343 22.20 32.48 55.27
N SER A 344 21.52 32.43 56.41
CA SER A 344 21.62 33.35 57.55
C SER A 344 21.09 32.66 58.80
#